data_AF-A0AAV4MJL0-F1
#
_entry.id   AF-A0AAV4MJL0-F1
#
_cell.length_a   1.000
_cell.length_b   1.000
_cell.length_c   1.000
_cell.angle_alpha   90.00
_cell.angle_beta   90.00
_cell.angle_gamma   90.00
#
_symmetry.space_group_name_H-M   'P 1'
#
loop_
_entity.id
_entity.type
_entity.pdbx_description
1 polymer ?
#
loop_
_entity_poly.entity_id
_entity_poly.type
_entity_poly.pdbx_seq_one_letter_code
_entity_poly.pdbx_strand_id
1 'polypeptide(L)'
;MLQSKCHDRVMPTEEEISTHMADAAMPPYMPRGPNGPRITMSAAISLINRYCASLPSDMATKLVPQWTIAIVDEESIQKEYECTLRMPINSPLRQTIVSSPMRKKNLPRWQQH
;
A
#
# COMPACT_ATOMS: atom_id res chain seq x y z
N MET A 1 26.11 6.21 25.41
CA MET A 1 25.18 5.13 25.81
C MET A 1 24.10 4.86 24.76
N LEU A 2 24.47 4.58 23.49
CA LEU A 2 23.55 4.09 22.45
C LEU A 2 23.94 2.70 21.93
N GLN A 3 25.23 2.36 22.01
CA GLN A 3 25.79 1.11 21.47
C GLN A 3 25.36 -0.14 22.26
N SER A 4 25.04 -0.02 23.55
CA SER A 4 24.65 -1.18 24.37
C SER A 4 23.24 -1.72 24.06
N LYS A 5 22.40 -0.94 23.35
CA LYS A 5 21.03 -1.34 22.96
C LYS A 5 20.97 -2.01 21.58
N CYS A 6 22.10 -2.16 20.90
CA CYS A 6 22.17 -2.70 19.55
C CYS A 6 22.95 -4.03 19.45
N HIS A 7 23.35 -4.63 20.59
CA HIS A 7 24.32 -5.72 20.59
C HIS A 7 23.80 -7.09 20.14
N ASP A 8 22.49 -7.27 19.96
CA ASP A 8 21.89 -8.52 19.47
C ASP A 8 20.63 -8.26 18.64
N ARG A 9 20.70 -7.33 17.68
CA ARG A 9 19.60 -7.19 16.73
C ARG A 9 19.67 -8.33 15.71
N VAL A 10 18.73 -9.25 15.81
CA VAL A 10 18.41 -10.21 14.74
C VAL A 10 18.23 -9.41 13.45
N MET A 11 18.91 -9.85 12.38
CA MET A 11 18.76 -9.22 11.09
C MET A 11 17.28 -9.28 10.69
N PRO A 12 16.68 -8.15 10.27
CA PRO A 12 15.29 -8.14 9.84
C PRO A 12 15.12 -9.05 8.62
N THR A 13 13.97 -9.68 8.56
CA THR A 13 13.59 -10.54 7.43
C THR A 13 13.45 -9.72 6.14
N GLU A 14 13.57 -10.38 4.98
CA GLU A 14 13.42 -9.72 3.68
C GLU A 14 12.05 -9.03 3.54
N GLU A 15 11.00 -9.58 4.15
CA GLU A 15 9.65 -9.01 4.17
C GLU A 15 9.57 -7.72 5.01
N GLU A 16 10.21 -7.70 6.18
CA GLU A 16 10.31 -6.51 7.02
C GLU A 16 11.12 -5.41 6.33
N ILE A 17 12.24 -5.80 5.70
CA ILE A 17 13.07 -4.88 4.88
C ILE A 17 12.23 -4.30 3.74
N SER A 18 11.52 -5.15 3.00
CA SER A 18 10.65 -4.73 1.90
C SER A 18 9.56 -3.77 2.37
N THR A 19 8.93 -4.06 3.51
CA THR A 19 7.91 -3.19 4.12
C THR A 19 8.47 -1.83 4.50
N HIS A 20 9.66 -1.80 5.13
CA HIS A 20 10.34 -0.55 5.49
C HIS A 20 10.84 0.23 4.27
N MET A 21 11.12 -0.45 3.16
CA MET A 21 11.55 0.16 1.90
C MET A 21 10.40 0.43 0.92
N ALA A 22 9.17 0.06 1.24
CA ALA A 22 8.00 0.23 0.37
C ALA A 22 7.78 1.69 -0.02
N ASP A 23 8.10 2.62 0.89
CA ASP A 23 7.96 4.06 0.67
C ASP A 23 9.00 4.63 -0.31
N ALA A 24 10.08 3.89 -0.61
CA ALA A 24 11.04 4.26 -1.65
C ALA A 24 10.57 3.87 -3.06
N ALA A 25 9.54 3.04 -3.18
CA ALA A 25 9.07 2.55 -4.48
C ALA A 25 8.34 3.64 -5.29
N MET A 26 7.64 4.57 -4.62
CA MET A 26 6.93 5.69 -5.25
C MET A 26 7.08 6.95 -4.41
N PRO A 27 7.16 8.13 -5.06
CA PRO A 27 7.19 9.38 -4.32
C PRO A 27 5.91 9.55 -3.50
N PRO A 28 6.01 10.11 -2.29
CA PRO A 28 4.84 10.34 -1.45
C PRO A 28 3.87 11.30 -2.13
N TYR A 29 2.58 11.03 -2.00
CA TYR A 29 1.54 11.91 -2.50
C TYR A 29 1.37 13.12 -1.57
N MET A 30 1.47 14.32 -2.14
CA MET A 30 1.47 15.59 -1.40
C MET A 30 0.45 16.57 -1.98
N PRO A 31 -0.83 16.50 -1.59
CA PRO A 31 -1.89 17.32 -2.18
C PRO A 31 -1.74 18.83 -1.93
N ARG A 32 -1.00 19.23 -0.89
CA ARG A 32 -0.74 20.64 -0.54
C ARG A 32 0.73 21.03 -0.66
N GLY A 33 1.51 20.29 -1.46
CA GLY A 33 2.94 20.55 -1.67
C GLY A 33 3.86 20.04 -0.54
N PRO A 34 5.16 20.41 -0.58
CA PRO A 34 6.22 19.80 0.25
C PRO A 34 6.02 19.88 1.76
N ASN A 35 5.37 20.96 2.23
CA ASN A 35 5.10 21.21 3.65
C ASN A 35 3.69 20.76 4.08
N GLY A 36 2.94 20.16 3.15
CA GLY A 36 1.58 19.69 3.38
C GLY A 36 1.52 18.25 3.92
N PRO A 37 0.30 17.70 4.04
CA PRO A 37 0.12 16.28 4.35
C PRO A 37 0.88 15.41 3.34
N ARG A 38 1.65 14.45 3.84
CA ARG A 38 2.41 13.50 3.03
C ARG A 38 1.80 12.11 3.21
N ILE A 39 1.44 11.47 2.10
CA ILE A 39 0.89 10.11 2.10
C ILE A 39 1.92 9.21 1.45
N THR A 40 2.48 8.29 2.23
CA THR A 40 3.41 7.26 1.77
C THR A 40 2.67 5.96 1.49
N MET A 41 3.31 4.99 0.83
CA MET A 41 2.71 3.68 0.52
C MET A 41 2.32 2.95 1.80
N SER A 42 3.20 2.94 2.80
CA SER A 42 2.99 2.31 4.11
C SER A 42 1.79 2.91 4.86
N ALA A 43 1.58 4.22 4.75
CA ALA A 43 0.51 4.93 5.43
C ALA A 43 -0.85 4.87 4.69
N ALA A 44 -0.85 4.54 3.40
CA ALA A 44 -2.04 4.62 2.54
C ALA A 44 -3.20 3.76 3.08
N ILE A 45 -2.94 2.51 3.47
CA ILE A 45 -3.96 1.59 3.98
C ILE A 45 -4.58 2.12 5.28
N SER A 46 -3.74 2.59 6.22
CA SER A 46 -4.20 3.14 7.50
C SER A 46 -5.06 4.40 7.31
N LEU A 47 -4.72 5.25 6.33
CA LEU A 47 -5.50 6.43 5.97
C LEU A 47 -6.87 6.07 5.41
N ILE A 48 -6.95 5.10 4.51
CA ILE A 48 -8.22 4.62 3.95
C ILE A 48 -9.08 4.03 5.07
N ASN A 49 -8.51 3.20 5.93
CA ASN A 49 -9.23 2.61 7.07
C ASN A 49 -9.74 3.69 8.03
N ARG A 50 -8.94 4.70 8.33
CA ARG A 50 -9.34 5.85 9.16
C ARG A 50 -10.49 6.62 8.51
N TYR A 51 -10.42 6.86 7.20
CA TYR A 51 -11.50 7.51 6.47
C TYR A 51 -12.80 6.70 6.58
N CYS A 52 -12.75 5.39 6.31
CA CYS A 52 -13.93 4.52 6.42
C CYS A 52 -14.52 4.48 7.84
N ALA A 53 -13.67 4.53 8.87
CA ALA A 53 -14.10 4.61 10.27
C ALA A 53 -14.73 5.97 10.64
N SER A 54 -14.36 7.05 9.94
CA SER A 54 -14.88 8.41 10.19
C SER A 54 -16.21 8.70 9.49
N LEU A 55 -16.67 7.81 8.60
CA LEU A 55 -17.96 7.95 7.94
C LEU A 55 -19.09 7.82 8.98
N PRO A 56 -20.18 8.62 8.87
CA PRO A 56 -21.34 8.47 9.72
C PRO A 56 -21.87 7.03 9.56
N SER A 57 -21.61 6.21 10.57
CA SER A 57 -21.84 4.77 10.51
C SER A 57 -23.24 4.49 11.03
N ASP A 58 -24.13 4.02 10.14
CA ASP A 58 -25.34 3.32 10.54
C ASP A 58 -24.94 2.06 11.33
N MET A 59 -25.63 1.79 12.44
CA MET A 59 -25.21 0.90 13.54
C MET A 59 -25.10 -0.59 13.13
N ALA A 60 -25.37 -0.93 11.86
CA ALA A 60 -25.59 -2.29 11.38
C ALA A 60 -24.58 -2.81 10.35
N THR A 61 -23.56 -2.04 9.91
CA THR A 61 -22.61 -2.56 8.90
C THR A 61 -21.17 -2.14 9.18
N LYS A 62 -20.26 -3.12 9.31
CA LYS A 62 -18.82 -2.87 9.38
C LYS A 62 -18.36 -2.20 8.08
N LEU A 63 -18.06 -0.90 8.13
CA LEU A 63 -17.54 -0.12 7.00
C LEU A 63 -16.04 -0.42 6.81
N VAL A 64 -15.73 -1.59 6.28
CA VAL A 64 -14.36 -1.96 5.92
C VAL A 64 -14.19 -1.76 4.41
N PRO A 65 -13.16 -1.03 3.95
CA PRO A 65 -12.84 -0.97 2.53
C PRO A 65 -12.47 -2.37 2.03
N GLN A 66 -12.98 -2.75 0.87
CA GLN A 66 -12.64 -4.02 0.24
C GLN A 66 -11.64 -3.76 -0.88
N TRP A 67 -10.59 -4.56 -0.96
CA TRP A 67 -9.62 -4.48 -2.05
C TRP A 67 -9.33 -5.86 -2.61
N THR A 68 -9.08 -5.93 -3.91
CA THR A 68 -8.75 -7.16 -4.63
C THR A 68 -7.63 -6.89 -5.62
N ILE A 69 -6.68 -7.81 -5.73
CA ILE A 69 -5.62 -7.76 -6.75
C ILE A 69 -5.90 -8.86 -7.77
N ALA A 70 -5.99 -8.49 -9.04
CA ALA A 70 -6.12 -9.40 -10.18
C ALA A 70 -4.84 -9.37 -11.04
N ILE A 71 -4.57 -10.46 -11.74
CA ILE A 71 -3.52 -10.52 -12.76
C ILE A 71 -4.19 -10.16 -14.09
N VAL A 72 -3.65 -9.17 -14.80
CA VAL A 72 -4.25 -8.68 -16.05
C VAL A 72 -4.02 -9.68 -17.20
N ASP A 73 -2.84 -10.31 -17.21
CA ASP A 73 -2.45 -11.29 -18.22
C ASP A 73 -1.71 -12.45 -17.53
N GLU A 74 -2.39 -13.59 -17.38
CA GLU A 74 -1.82 -14.79 -16.76
C GLU A 74 -0.84 -15.54 -17.66
N GLU A 75 -0.96 -15.38 -18.98
CA GLU A 75 -0.15 -16.08 -19.98
C GLU A 75 1.14 -15.30 -20.32
N SER A 76 1.16 -14.00 -20.07
CA SER A 76 2.36 -13.18 -20.25
C SER A 76 3.48 -13.52 -19.27
N ILE A 77 4.70 -13.55 -19.79
CA ILE A 77 5.94 -13.67 -19.02
C ILE A 77 6.10 -12.48 -18.04
N GLN A 78 5.53 -11.33 -18.38
CA GLN A 78 5.53 -10.13 -17.56
C GLN A 78 4.18 -9.98 -16.87
N LYS A 79 4.04 -10.56 -15.68
CA LYS A 79 2.81 -10.48 -14.88
C LYS A 79 2.53 -9.04 -14.46
N GLU A 80 1.41 -8.50 -14.91
CA GLU A 80 0.89 -7.21 -14.51
C GLU A 80 -0.26 -7.39 -13.52
N TYR A 81 -0.26 -6.56 -12.47
CA TYR A 81 -1.22 -6.64 -11.37
C TYR A 81 -2.09 -5.41 -11.37
N GLU A 82 -3.39 -5.61 -11.29
CA GLU A 82 -4.38 -4.54 -11.15
C GLU A 82 -5.01 -4.63 -9.76
N CYS A 83 -4.99 -3.52 -9.03
CA CYS A 83 -5.61 -3.42 -7.72
C CYS A 83 -6.94 -2.67 -7.86
N THR A 84 -8.02 -3.29 -7.40
CA THR A 84 -9.35 -2.70 -7.33
C THR A 84 -9.68 -2.42 -5.87
N LEU A 85 -9.99 -1.17 -5.54
CA LEU A 85 -10.45 -0.71 -4.23
C LEU A 85 -11.93 -0.32 -4.30
N ARG A 86 -12.74 -0.96 -3.47
CA ARG A 86 -14.17 -0.68 -3.28
C ARG A 86 -14.39 -0.01 -1.93
N MET A 87 -14.95 1.19 -1.99
CA MET A 87 -15.34 1.95 -0.80
C MET A 87 -16.66 1.43 -0.20
N PRO A 88 -16.88 1.60 1.11
CA PRO A 88 -18.14 1.24 1.75
C PRO A 88 -19.33 2.02 1.18
N ILE A 89 -20.54 1.44 1.24
CA ILE A 89 -21.77 2.05 0.69
C ILE A 89 -22.12 3.41 1.31
N ASN A 90 -21.69 3.66 2.56
CA ASN A 90 -21.93 4.93 3.24
C ASN A 90 -20.95 6.03 2.84
N SER A 91 -19.90 5.69 2.07
CA SER A 91 -18.99 6.68 1.51
C SER A 91 -19.75 7.52 0.46
N PRO A 92 -19.67 8.86 0.48
CA PRO A 92 -20.12 9.67 -0.66
C PRO A 92 -19.29 9.36 -1.92
N LEU A 93 -18.07 8.86 -1.74
CA LEU A 93 -17.21 8.32 -2.79
C LEU A 93 -17.49 6.81 -2.94
N ARG A 94 -18.66 6.44 -3.48
CA ARG A 94 -19.04 5.04 -3.78
C ARG A 94 -18.30 4.46 -5.00
N GLN A 95 -17.34 5.19 -5.55
CA GLN A 95 -16.66 4.80 -6.77
C GLN A 95 -15.71 3.65 -6.51
N THR A 96 -15.66 2.72 -7.45
CA THR A 96 -14.62 1.70 -7.49
C THR A 96 -13.38 2.34 -8.08
N ILE A 97 -12.28 2.33 -7.32
CA ILE A 97 -11.00 2.88 -7.76
C ILE A 97 -10.18 1.71 -8.28
N VAL A 98 -9.81 1.76 -9.56
CA VAL A 98 -8.96 0.76 -10.20
C VAL A 98 -7.59 1.38 -10.43
N SER A 99 -6.52 0.71 -10.00
CA SER A 99 -5.16 1.15 -10.26
C SER A 99 -4.79 0.88 -11.70
N SER A 100 -3.87 1.67 -12.27
CA SER A 100 -3.22 1.24 -13.51
C SER A 100 -2.50 -0.10 -13.30
N PRO A 101 -2.40 -0.96 -14.32
CA PRO A 101 -1.64 -2.20 -14.24
C PRO A 101 -0.20 -1.91 -13.79
N MET A 102 0.18 -2.46 -12.64
CA MET A 102 1.52 -2.33 -12.08
C MET A 102 2.21 -3.68 -12.16
N ARG A 103 3.40 -3.70 -12.75
CA ARG A 103 4.30 -4.84 -12.58
C ARG A 103 4.72 -4.87 -11.12
N LYS A 104 4.65 -6.03 -10.48
CA LYS A 104 5.36 -6.20 -9.20
C LYS A 104 6.81 -5.86 -9.51
N LYS A 105 7.32 -4.77 -8.92
CA LYS A 105 8.75 -4.47 -8.91
C LYS A 105 9.44 -5.47 -7.98
N ASN A 106 9.30 -6.76 -8.27
CA ASN A 106 10.13 -7.77 -7.66
C ASN A 106 11.51 -7.57 -8.26
N LEU A 107 12.41 -7.14 -7.37
CA LEU A 107 13.84 -7.40 -7.30
C LEU A 107 14.54 -7.57 -8.66
N PRO A 108 15.56 -6.76 -9.00
CA PRO A 108 16.37 -7.07 -10.16
C PRO A 108 16.81 -8.53 -10.06
N ARG A 109 16.32 -9.36 -10.98
CA ARG A 109 16.92 -10.66 -11.26
C ARG A 109 18.36 -10.30 -11.58
N TRP A 110 19.28 -10.64 -10.70
CA TRP A 110 20.70 -10.71 -11.03
C TRP A 110 20.84 -11.74 -12.15
N GLN A 111 20.64 -11.28 -13.39
CA GLN A 111 21.05 -12.00 -14.58
C GLN A 111 22.56 -11.77 -14.72
N GLN A 112 23.27 -12.88 -14.56
CA GLN A 112 24.46 -13.26 -15.31
C GLN A 112 25.60 -12.24 -15.40
N HIS A 113 26.65 -12.47 -14.60
CA HIS A 113 27.92 -12.99 -15.12
C HIS A 113 28.69 -13.73 -14.03
#